data_AF-A0A963Q735-F1
#
_entry.id   AF-A0A963Q735-F1
#
_cell.length_a   1.000
_cell.length_b   1.000
_cell.length_c   1.000
_cell.angle_alpha   90.00
_cell.angle_beta   90.00
_cell.angle_gamma   90.00
#
_symmetry.space_group_name_H-M   'P 1'
#
loop_
_entity.id
_entity.type
_entity.pdbx_description
1 polymer ?
#
loop_
_entity_poly.entity_id
_entity_poly.type
_entity_poly.pdbx_seq_one_letter_code
_entity_poly.pdbx_strand_id
1 'polypeptide(L)'
;MKTTTSFAAAIVLAALAGGLQAQTTIEPAKPIQPKTQTGKLNAITDVPGIEVGNFEQRFTGTTVVLAPKGAVGGVDVRGSAPGTRETDLLDPTNLVDKVDAVVLTGGSAFGLDAAHGVMMWLEEN
;
A
#
# COMPACT_ATOMS: atom_id res chain seq x y z
N MET A 1 32.70 -37.04 -12.13
CA MET A 1 33.23 -35.68 -11.91
C MET A 1 32.58 -35.16 -10.63
N LYS A 2 33.32 -35.17 -9.52
CA LYS A 2 32.83 -34.79 -8.18
C LYS A 2 33.28 -33.35 -7.92
N THR A 3 32.34 -32.47 -7.62
CA THR A 3 32.63 -31.17 -7.01
C THR A 3 31.54 -30.91 -5.98
N THR A 4 31.82 -31.38 -4.77
CA THR A 4 31.03 -31.11 -3.56
C THR A 4 31.61 -29.85 -2.94
N THR A 5 30.88 -28.73 -3.00
CA THR A 5 31.20 -27.53 -2.21
C THR A 5 30.29 -27.53 -0.99
N SER A 6 30.87 -27.93 0.14
CA SER A 6 30.24 -27.91 1.46
C SER A 6 30.32 -26.48 2.00
N PHE A 7 29.18 -25.89 2.40
CA PHE A 7 29.16 -24.65 3.16
C PHE A 7 29.41 -24.97 4.64
N ALA A 8 30.42 -24.33 5.22
CA ALA A 8 30.84 -24.49 6.59
C ALA A 8 29.76 -24.01 7.57
N ALA A 9 29.44 -24.86 8.54
CA ALA A 9 28.68 -24.51 9.73
C ALA A 9 29.56 -23.69 10.69
N ALA A 10 29.15 -22.48 11.05
CA ALA A 10 29.76 -21.73 12.13
C ALA A 10 29.19 -22.22 13.47
N ILE A 11 30.02 -22.92 14.23
CA ILE A 11 29.77 -23.26 15.64
C ILE A 11 30.14 -22.04 16.47
N VAL A 12 29.16 -21.40 17.10
CA VAL A 12 29.40 -20.38 18.13
C VAL A 12 29.48 -21.09 19.48
N LEU A 13 30.67 -21.12 20.07
CA LEU A 13 30.92 -21.62 21.41
C LEU A 13 30.84 -20.45 22.39
N ALA A 14 29.81 -20.41 23.24
CA ALA A 14 29.70 -19.44 24.34
C ALA A 14 30.11 -20.11 25.65
N ALA A 15 31.16 -19.59 26.29
CA ALA A 15 31.67 -20.04 27.57
C ALA A 15 30.76 -19.60 28.73
N LEU A 16 30.50 -20.52 29.66
CA LEU A 16 29.81 -20.28 30.93
C LEU A 16 30.79 -19.75 31.98
N ALA A 17 30.53 -18.58 32.53
CA ALA A 17 30.99 -18.20 33.86
C ALA A 17 30.06 -17.16 34.51
N GLY A 18 29.37 -17.58 35.58
CA GLY A 18 29.14 -16.76 36.78
C GLY A 18 28.09 -15.65 36.75
N GLY A 19 26.90 -15.96 37.27
CA GLY A 19 26.24 -15.19 38.34
C GLY A 19 25.79 -13.75 38.07
N LEU A 20 24.57 -13.59 37.54
CA LEU A 20 23.65 -12.51 37.93
C LEU A 20 22.21 -12.91 37.56
N GLN A 21 21.40 -13.34 38.54
CA GLN A 21 19.96 -13.50 38.34
C GLN A 21 19.31 -12.12 38.42
N ALA A 22 19.30 -11.38 37.31
CA ALA A 22 18.37 -10.29 37.11
C ALA A 22 17.11 -10.89 36.47
N GLN A 23 16.15 -11.32 37.29
CA GLN A 23 14.79 -11.59 36.84
C GLN A 23 14.11 -10.25 36.58
N THR A 24 14.39 -9.66 35.42
CA THR A 24 13.43 -8.76 34.78
C THR A 24 12.32 -9.64 34.23
N THR A 25 11.32 -9.91 35.06
CA THR A 25 10.01 -10.33 34.55
C THR A 25 9.52 -9.18 33.70
N ILE A 26 9.77 -9.24 32.39
CA ILE A 26 9.05 -8.39 31.45
C ILE A 26 7.64 -8.97 31.45
N GLU A 27 6.76 -8.34 32.24
CA GLU A 27 5.33 -8.54 32.12
C GLU A 27 4.98 -8.44 30.63
N PRO A 28 4.36 -9.47 30.01
CA PRO A 28 4.00 -9.41 28.62
C PRO A 28 3.14 -8.16 28.43
N ALA A 29 3.57 -7.26 27.54
CA ALA A 29 2.85 -6.03 27.26
C ALA A 29 1.38 -6.39 27.02
N LYS A 30 0.49 -5.81 27.83
CA LYS A 30 -0.96 -6.01 27.69
C LYS A 30 -1.31 -5.83 26.22
N PRO A 31 -1.97 -6.81 25.57
CA PRO A 31 -2.34 -6.68 24.18
C PRO A 31 -3.06 -5.36 24.00
N ILE A 32 -2.48 -4.47 23.18
CA ILE A 32 -3.16 -3.27 22.73
C ILE A 32 -4.30 -3.81 21.87
N GLN A 33 -5.48 -3.97 22.48
CA GLN A 33 -6.67 -4.25 21.70
C GLN A 33 -6.98 -2.94 20.99
N PRO A 34 -6.77 -2.83 19.66
CA PRO A 34 -7.21 -1.64 18.96
C PRO A 34 -8.70 -1.51 19.24
N LYS A 35 -9.12 -0.36 19.77
CA LYS A 35 -10.54 0.03 19.72
C LYS A 35 -10.84 0.36 18.27
N THR A 36 -10.94 -0.67 17.43
CA THR A 36 -11.32 -0.51 16.01
C THR A 36 -12.84 -0.38 15.98
N GLN A 37 -13.32 0.82 16.29
CA GLN A 37 -14.67 1.21 15.90
C GLN A 37 -14.60 1.69 14.45
N THR A 38 -15.36 1.07 13.57
CA THR A 38 -15.48 1.50 12.17
C THR A 38 -16.13 2.87 12.10
N GLY A 39 -15.89 3.59 11.00
CA GLY A 39 -16.67 4.78 10.67
C GLY A 39 -18.16 4.46 10.50
N LYS A 40 -18.97 5.51 10.32
CA LYS A 40 -20.44 5.40 10.27
C LYS A 40 -20.89 4.53 9.08
N LEU A 41 -20.24 4.68 7.94
CA LEU A 41 -20.54 3.95 6.71
C LEU A 41 -19.71 2.67 6.60
N ASN A 42 -18.66 2.53 7.43
CA ASN A 42 -17.65 1.49 7.29
C ASN A 42 -17.07 1.47 5.87
N ALA A 43 -16.77 2.66 5.34
CA ALA A 43 -16.36 2.87 3.95
C ALA A 43 -15.25 3.94 3.87
N ILE A 44 -14.52 3.98 2.75
CA ILE A 44 -13.46 4.99 2.53
C ILE A 44 -14.01 6.43 2.56
N THR A 45 -15.27 6.62 2.20
CA THR A 45 -15.98 7.90 2.24
C THR A 45 -16.33 8.37 3.66
N ASP A 46 -16.05 7.57 4.70
CA ASP A 46 -16.03 8.07 6.08
C ASP A 46 -14.92 9.12 6.30
N VAL A 47 -13.91 9.17 5.41
CA VAL A 47 -12.91 10.24 5.37
C VAL A 47 -13.51 11.47 4.67
N PRO A 48 -13.64 12.62 5.35
CA PRO A 48 -14.27 13.80 4.77
C PRO A 48 -13.54 14.32 3.52
N GLY A 49 -14.30 14.61 2.47
CA GLY A 49 -13.75 15.11 1.20
C GLY A 49 -13.23 14.03 0.25
N ILE A 50 -13.35 12.75 0.60
CA ILE A 50 -13.17 11.64 -0.34
C ILE A 50 -14.51 11.27 -0.96
N GLU A 51 -14.53 11.21 -2.28
CA GLU A 51 -15.67 10.79 -3.10
C GLU A 51 -15.31 9.53 -3.89
N VAL A 52 -16.31 8.72 -4.23
CA VAL A 52 -16.11 7.50 -5.02
C VAL A 52 -17.17 7.40 -6.11
N GLY A 53 -16.72 7.29 -7.36
CA GLY A 53 -17.56 7.03 -8.53
C GLY A 53 -17.29 5.65 -9.12
N ASN A 54 -18.33 5.00 -9.63
CA ASN A 54 -18.21 3.69 -10.28
C ASN A 54 -18.95 3.71 -11.62
N PHE A 55 -18.35 3.09 -12.63
CA PHE A 55 -18.98 2.77 -13.90
C PHE A 55 -18.76 1.28 -14.21
N GLU A 56 -19.82 0.58 -14.57
CA GLU A 56 -19.78 -0.86 -14.84
C GLU A 56 -20.42 -1.17 -16.20
N GLN A 57 -19.77 -2.03 -16.98
CA GLN A 57 -20.29 -2.54 -18.23
C GLN A 57 -19.95 -4.02 -18.39
N ARG A 58 -20.98 -4.88 -18.40
CA ARG A 58 -20.86 -6.35 -18.46
C ARG A 58 -20.00 -6.89 -17.31
N PHE A 59 -18.78 -7.35 -17.61
CA PHE A 59 -17.84 -7.97 -16.65
C PHE A 59 -16.59 -7.10 -16.45
N THR A 60 -16.67 -5.81 -16.75
CA THR A 60 -15.60 -4.82 -16.54
C THR A 60 -16.19 -3.52 -15.99
N GLY A 61 -15.32 -2.63 -15.52
CA GLY A 61 -15.71 -1.33 -15.00
C GLY A 61 -14.51 -0.50 -14.57
N THR A 62 -14.80 0.70 -14.10
CA THR A 62 -13.83 1.63 -13.52
C THR A 62 -14.40 2.23 -12.25
N THR A 63 -13.60 2.22 -11.19
CA THR A 63 -13.83 2.93 -9.94
C THR A 63 -12.84 4.09 -9.86
N VAL A 64 -13.34 5.28 -9.53
CA VAL A 64 -12.51 6.47 -9.30
C VAL A 64 -12.70 6.88 -7.85
N VAL A 65 -11.60 6.96 -7.10
CA VAL A 65 -11.55 7.63 -5.80
C VAL A 65 -11.09 9.05 -6.04
N LEU A 66 -11.94 10.02 -5.74
CA LEU A 66 -11.72 11.44 -6.00
C LEU A 66 -11.47 12.18 -4.68
N ALA A 67 -10.49 13.07 -4.69
CA ALA A 67 -10.17 14.00 -3.62
C ALA A 67 -10.21 15.42 -4.20
N PRO A 68 -11.38 16.09 -4.25
CA PRO A 68 -11.55 17.37 -4.96
C PRO A 68 -10.66 18.54 -4.49
N LYS A 69 -9.97 18.39 -3.34
CA LYS A 69 -9.04 19.39 -2.78
C LYS A 69 -7.58 18.96 -2.90
N GLY A 70 -7.32 17.88 -3.63
CA GLY A 70 -6.07 17.14 -3.64
C GLY A 70 -5.83 16.40 -2.31
N ALA A 71 -5.19 15.23 -2.39
CA ALA A 71 -4.72 14.47 -1.25
C ALA A 71 -3.24 14.10 -1.42
N VAL A 72 -2.49 14.09 -0.32
CA VAL A 72 -1.09 13.61 -0.34
C VAL A 72 -1.09 12.14 -0.75
N GLY A 73 -0.33 11.82 -1.79
CA GLY A 73 -0.31 10.50 -2.40
C GLY A 73 0.99 9.73 -2.13
N GLY A 74 0.89 8.41 -2.28
CA GLY A 74 2.01 7.47 -2.29
C GLY A 74 1.52 6.13 -2.87
N VAL A 75 2.42 5.34 -3.45
CA VAL A 75 2.05 4.04 -4.04
C VAL A 75 3.05 2.95 -3.68
N ASP A 76 2.53 1.74 -3.47
CA ASP A 76 3.31 0.53 -3.27
C ASP A 76 2.80 -0.58 -4.19
N VAL A 77 3.62 -0.99 -5.15
CA VAL A 77 3.30 -2.01 -6.16
C VAL A 77 3.99 -3.30 -5.78
N ARG A 78 3.23 -4.26 -5.24
CA ARG A 78 3.76 -5.54 -4.75
C ARG A 78 3.64 -6.71 -5.72
N GLY A 79 2.89 -6.54 -6.81
CA GLY A 79 2.72 -7.58 -7.84
C GLY A 79 3.88 -7.63 -8.85
N SER A 80 4.11 -8.79 -9.46
CA SER A 80 5.19 -9.01 -10.43
C SER A 80 4.87 -8.60 -11.88
N ALA A 81 3.59 -8.39 -12.20
CA ALA A 81 3.11 -7.97 -13.52
C ALA A 81 2.12 -6.80 -13.39
N PRO A 82 2.59 -5.61 -12.96
CA PRO A 82 1.72 -4.46 -12.78
C PRO A 82 1.23 -3.88 -14.11
N GLY A 83 -0.03 -3.49 -14.16
CA GLY A 83 -0.58 -2.58 -15.16
C GLY A 83 -0.87 -1.25 -14.47
N THR A 84 0.12 -0.36 -14.45
CA THR A 84 0.05 0.92 -13.75
C THR A 84 0.29 2.07 -14.70
N ARG A 85 -0.18 3.26 -14.29
CA ARG A 85 0.03 4.53 -14.98
C ARG A 85 0.35 5.58 -13.92
N GLU A 86 1.28 6.48 -14.23
CA GLU A 86 1.65 7.62 -13.40
C GLU A 86 2.21 7.27 -11.99
N THR A 87 2.71 6.05 -11.75
CA THR A 87 3.22 5.69 -10.41
C THR A 87 4.50 6.41 -10.02
N ASP A 88 5.35 6.77 -10.99
CA ASP A 88 6.61 7.47 -10.72
C ASP A 88 6.37 8.85 -10.10
N LEU A 89 5.26 9.55 -10.41
CA LEU A 89 4.97 10.87 -9.82
C LEU A 89 4.80 10.81 -8.30
N LEU A 90 4.43 9.64 -7.77
CA LEU A 90 4.19 9.42 -6.34
C LEU A 90 5.47 9.07 -5.55
N ASP A 91 6.64 9.10 -6.20
CA ASP A 91 7.90 9.08 -5.48
C ASP A 91 8.04 10.37 -4.64
N PRO A 92 8.31 10.27 -3.32
CA PRO A 92 8.36 11.43 -2.43
C PRO A 92 9.49 12.43 -2.75
N THR A 93 10.40 12.10 -3.67
CA THR A 93 11.45 13.01 -4.15
C THR A 93 11.04 13.85 -5.36
N ASN A 94 9.88 13.56 -5.96
CA ASN A 94 9.34 14.30 -7.10
C ASN A 94 8.54 15.54 -6.67
N LEU A 95 8.21 16.39 -7.65
CA LEU A 95 7.61 17.70 -7.42
C LEU A 95 6.14 17.63 -6.97
N VAL A 96 5.40 16.61 -7.39
CA VAL A 96 3.96 16.51 -7.17
C VAL A 96 3.71 15.95 -5.78
N ASP A 97 3.12 16.77 -4.90
CA ASP A 97 2.83 16.41 -3.51
C ASP A 97 1.37 15.99 -3.28
N LYS A 98 0.49 16.22 -4.26
CA LYS A 98 -0.95 15.91 -4.19
C LYS A 98 -1.47 15.31 -5.48
N VAL A 99 -2.45 14.41 -5.33
CA VAL A 99 -3.24 13.86 -6.42
C VAL A 99 -4.72 14.08 -6.17
N ASP A 100 -5.47 14.32 -7.24
CA ASP A 100 -6.91 14.55 -7.18
C ASP A 100 -7.71 13.26 -7.35
N ALA A 101 -7.17 12.26 -8.04
CA ALA A 101 -7.89 11.01 -8.30
C ALA A 101 -6.98 9.77 -8.32
N VAL A 102 -7.55 8.64 -7.89
CA VAL A 102 -7.00 7.29 -8.09
C VAL A 102 -8.00 6.48 -8.91
N VAL A 103 -7.51 5.85 -9.98
CA VAL A 103 -8.34 5.09 -10.93
C VAL A 103 -8.04 3.61 -10.80
N LEU A 104 -9.07 2.81 -10.53
CA LEU A 104 -9.04 1.35 -10.51
C LEU A 104 -9.89 0.86 -11.67
N THR A 105 -9.33 0.07 -12.57
CA THR A 105 -10.03 -0.28 -13.81
C THR A 105 -9.81 -1.73 -14.21
N GLY A 106 -10.87 -2.35 -14.75
CA GLY A 106 -10.81 -3.64 -15.43
C GLY A 106 -10.18 -3.53 -16.82
N GLY A 107 -10.13 -4.62 -17.57
CA GLY A 107 -9.59 -4.59 -18.95
C GLY A 107 -8.06 -4.64 -19.06
N SER A 108 -7.34 -4.92 -17.96
CA SER A 108 -5.89 -5.04 -17.94
C SER A 108 -5.21 -3.74 -18.45
N ALA A 109 -4.09 -3.85 -19.15
CA ALA A 109 -3.35 -2.70 -19.68
C ALA A 109 -4.20 -1.76 -20.57
N PHE A 110 -5.18 -2.30 -21.33
CA PHE A 110 -6.09 -1.47 -22.14
C PHE A 110 -7.03 -0.62 -21.30
N GLY A 111 -7.38 -1.08 -20.09
CA GLY A 111 -8.23 -0.33 -19.17
C GLY A 111 -7.61 0.98 -18.69
N LEU A 112 -6.27 1.08 -18.72
CA LEU A 112 -5.55 2.28 -18.27
C LEU A 112 -5.92 3.54 -19.07
N ASP A 113 -6.50 3.39 -20.27
CA ASP A 113 -7.07 4.50 -21.04
C ASP A 113 -8.20 5.22 -20.29
N ALA A 114 -8.89 4.55 -19.35
CA ALA A 114 -9.89 5.19 -18.50
C ALA A 114 -9.31 6.35 -17.68
N ALA A 115 -8.02 6.28 -17.30
CA ALA A 115 -7.35 7.38 -16.59
C ALA A 115 -7.24 8.64 -17.45
N HIS A 116 -7.17 8.52 -18.77
CA HIS A 116 -7.18 9.68 -19.67
C HIS A 116 -8.50 10.45 -19.59
N GLY A 117 -9.64 9.75 -19.59
CA GLY A 117 -10.94 10.38 -19.42
C GLY A 117 -11.09 11.09 -18.07
N VAL A 118 -10.52 10.53 -17.00
CA VAL A 118 -10.49 11.18 -15.68
C VAL A 118 -9.64 12.45 -15.71
N MET A 119 -8.46 12.42 -16.35
CA MET A 119 -7.63 13.63 -16.49
C MET A 119 -8.33 14.73 -17.28
N MET A 120 -9.04 14.40 -18.38
CA MET A 120 -9.82 15.39 -19.13
C MET A 120 -10.92 16.01 -18.28
N TRP A 121 -11.64 15.19 -17.50
CA TRP A 121 -12.67 15.71 -16.61
C TRP A 121 -12.08 16.61 -15.51
N LEU A 122 -10.94 16.25 -14.94
CA LEU A 122 -10.22 17.07 -13.95
C LEU A 122 -9.68 18.38 -14.55
N GLU A 123 -9.31 18.40 -15.83
CA GLU A 123 -8.88 19.64 -16.50
C GLU A 123 -10.06 20.62 -16.67
N GLU A 124 -11.27 20.09 -16.87
CA GLU A 124 -12.49 20.88 -17.09
C GLU A 124 -13.14 21.41 -15.79
N ASN A 125 -12.71 20.96 -14.60
CA ASN A 125 -13.39 21.22 -13.32
C ASN A 125 -12.44 21.71 -12.23
#